data_AF-A0A941ULT6-F1
#
_entry.id   AF-A0A941ULT6-F1
#
_cell.length_a   1.000
_cell.length_b   1.000
_cell.length_c   1.000
_cell.angle_alpha   90.00
_cell.angle_beta   90.00
_cell.angle_gamma   90.00
#
_symmetry.space_group_name_H-M   'P 1'
#
loop_
_entity.id
_entity.type
_entity.pdbx_description
1 polymer ?
#
loop_
_entity_poly.entity_id
_entity_poly.type
_entity_poly.pdbx_seq_one_letter_code
_entity_poly.pdbx_strand_id
1 'polypeptide(L)'
;DWTIGHVHSGALGWVGFISMGAIYYLLPRLYGRSEMYSMKLVTLHFWIATIGIVVYIAAMWIAGVMQGLMWRAVNEDGTLTYTFIESIKATYPFYTIRLLGGLLYLAGICVMGYNVYKTVRAGKPVDDPVPAALAHA
;
A
#
# COMPACT_ATOMS: atom_id res chain seq x y z
N ASP A 1 -5.21 14.42 9.00
CA ASP A 1 -4.46 13.25 8.47
C ASP A 1 -4.94 11.87 8.93
N TRP A 2 -5.65 11.73 10.06
CA TRP A 2 -6.17 10.42 10.50
C TRP A 2 -6.99 9.72 9.40
N THR A 3 -7.94 10.43 8.78
CA THR A 3 -8.78 9.91 7.69
C THR A 3 -7.94 9.43 6.51
N ILE A 4 -6.86 10.15 6.17
CA ILE A 4 -5.94 9.78 5.10
C ILE A 4 -5.16 8.52 5.48
N GLY A 5 -4.74 8.39 6.74
CA GLY A 5 -4.18 7.16 7.29
C GLY A 5 -5.14 5.98 7.14
N HIS A 6 -6.39 6.14 7.57
CA HIS A 6 -7.44 5.11 7.41
C HIS A 6 -7.64 4.69 5.95
N VAL A 7 -7.77 5.66 5.04
CA VAL A 7 -7.94 5.40 3.60
C VAL A 7 -6.76 4.59 3.06
N HIS A 8 -5.52 4.95 3.38
CA HIS A 8 -4.36 4.24 2.85
C HIS A 8 -4.14 2.88 3.53
N SER A 9 -4.53 2.69 4.79
CA SER A 9 -4.60 1.36 5.40
C SER A 9 -5.47 0.41 4.59
N GLY A 10 -6.66 0.86 4.16
CA GLY A 10 -7.53 0.07 3.30
C GLY A 10 -7.04 -0.03 1.86
N ALA A 11 -6.70 1.09 1.23
CA ALA A 11 -6.34 1.13 -0.18
C ALA A 11 -5.03 0.38 -0.47
N LEU A 12 -3.98 0.61 0.32
CA LEU A 12 -2.66 0.03 0.08
C LEU A 12 -2.45 -1.27 0.86
N GLY A 13 -2.91 -1.32 2.11
CA GLY A 13 -2.74 -2.46 3.01
C GLY A 13 -3.76 -3.59 2.79
N TRP A 14 -4.95 -3.29 2.26
CA TRP A 14 -5.94 -4.31 1.91
C TRP A 14 -6.07 -4.48 0.40
N VAL A 15 -6.67 -3.50 -0.29
CA VAL A 15 -7.01 -3.60 -1.73
C VAL A 15 -5.76 -3.84 -2.58
N GLY A 16 -4.69 -3.10 -2.31
CA GLY A 16 -3.40 -3.27 -2.98
C GLY A 16 -2.86 -4.67 -2.79
N PHE A 17 -2.64 -5.11 -1.55
CA PHE A 17 -2.01 -6.41 -1.28
C PHE A 17 -2.81 -7.60 -1.80
N ILE A 18 -4.15 -7.60 -1.67
CA ILE A 18 -4.96 -8.71 -2.20
C ILE A 18 -4.89 -8.76 -3.73
N SER A 19 -4.95 -7.60 -4.40
CA SER A 19 -4.88 -7.53 -5.86
C SER A 19 -3.52 -7.98 -6.37
N MET A 20 -2.44 -7.53 -5.74
CA MET A 20 -1.08 -7.92 -6.12
C MET A 20 -0.80 -9.40 -5.85
N GLY A 21 -1.29 -9.94 -4.72
CA GLY A 21 -1.23 -11.37 -4.42
C GLY A 21 -1.99 -12.21 -5.44
N ALA A 22 -3.20 -11.79 -5.82
CA ALA A 22 -3.99 -12.44 -6.86
C ALA A 22 -3.27 -12.45 -8.21
N ILE A 23 -2.64 -11.33 -8.60
CA ILE A 23 -1.81 -11.26 -9.82
C ILE A 23 -0.64 -12.23 -9.73
N TYR A 24 0.10 -12.26 -8.61
CA TYR A 24 1.22 -13.19 -8.45
C TYR A 24 0.82 -14.66 -8.52
N TYR A 25 -0.41 -14.99 -8.13
CA TYR A 25 -0.95 -16.33 -8.23
C TYR A 25 -1.41 -16.66 -9.66
N LEU A 26 -2.21 -15.79 -10.28
CA LEU A 26 -2.88 -16.06 -11.55
C LEU A 26 -1.95 -15.90 -12.74
N LEU A 27 -1.14 -14.83 -12.76
CA LEU A 27 -0.33 -14.47 -13.92
C LEU A 27 0.57 -15.61 -14.43
N PRO A 28 1.37 -16.33 -13.62
CA PRO A 28 2.21 -17.38 -14.17
C PRO A 28 1.40 -18.50 -14.83
N ARG A 29 0.23 -18.86 -14.27
CA ARG A 29 -0.66 -19.90 -14.81
C ARG A 29 -1.20 -19.52 -16.19
N LEU A 30 -1.61 -18.26 -16.37
CA LEU A 30 -2.05 -17.75 -17.67
C LEU A 30 -0.96 -17.77 -18.75
N TYR A 31 0.31 -17.85 -18.34
CA TYR A 31 1.48 -17.92 -19.24
C TYR A 31 2.18 -19.29 -19.20
N GLY A 32 1.48 -20.35 -18.74
CA GLY A 32 1.98 -21.73 -18.76
C GLY A 32 3.14 -22.00 -17.80
N ARG A 33 3.23 -21.23 -16.72
CA ARG A 33 4.27 -21.34 -15.69
C ARG A 33 3.67 -21.76 -14.36
N SER A 34 4.42 -22.55 -13.60
CA SER A 34 4.05 -22.94 -12.23
C SER A 34 4.18 -21.77 -11.24
N GLU A 35 5.11 -20.86 -11.48
CA GLU A 35 5.42 -19.74 -10.60
C GLU A 35 5.91 -18.49 -11.38
N MET A 36 5.94 -17.36 -10.67
CA MET A 36 6.51 -16.10 -11.16
C MET A 36 7.98 -16.26 -11.54
N TYR A 37 8.50 -15.38 -12.39
CA TYR A 37 9.90 -15.39 -12.80
C TYR A 37 10.89 -15.44 -11.63
N SER A 38 10.62 -14.72 -10.54
CA SER A 38 11.39 -14.82 -9.30
C SER A 38 10.51 -14.66 -8.08
N MET A 39 10.42 -15.71 -7.26
CA MET A 39 9.76 -15.66 -5.95
C MET A 39 10.53 -14.79 -4.95
N LYS A 40 11.86 -14.64 -5.11
CA LYS A 40 12.66 -13.71 -4.29
C LYS A 40 12.24 -12.26 -4.51
N LEU A 41 11.90 -11.87 -5.75
CA LEU A 41 11.39 -10.54 -6.05
C LEU A 41 9.98 -10.31 -5.50
N VAL A 42 9.15 -11.36 -5.41
CA VAL A 42 7.85 -11.29 -4.73
C VAL A 42 8.04 -11.00 -3.24
N THR A 43 8.94 -11.72 -2.58
CA THR A 43 9.28 -11.48 -1.16
C THR A 43 9.88 -10.09 -0.94
N LEU A 44 10.75 -9.63 -1.85
CA LEU A 44 11.33 -8.29 -1.78
C LEU A 44 10.23 -7.22 -1.91
N HIS A 45 9.35 -7.35 -2.90
CA HIS A 45 8.22 -6.44 -3.07
C HIS A 45 7.35 -6.43 -1.81
N PHE A 46 6.99 -7.60 -1.27
CA PHE A 46 6.19 -7.69 -0.05
C PHE A 46 6.80 -6.86 1.09
N TRP A 47 8.10 -7.02 1.37
CA TRP A 47 8.73 -6.30 2.48
C TRP A 47 8.87 -4.80 2.22
N ILE A 48 9.28 -4.39 1.01
CA ILE A 48 9.39 -2.97 0.65
C ILE A 48 8.03 -2.29 0.78
N ALA A 49 6.98 -2.89 0.21
CA ALA A 49 5.62 -2.36 0.27
C ALA A 49 5.08 -2.35 1.70
N THR A 50 5.31 -3.41 2.49
CA THR A 50 4.85 -3.52 3.88
C THR A 50 5.49 -2.45 4.77
N ILE A 51 6.81 -2.26 4.66
CA ILE A 51 7.51 -1.22 5.41
C ILE A 51 7.02 0.16 4.96
N GLY A 52 6.88 0.38 3.65
CA GLY A 52 6.37 1.64 3.10
C GLY A 52 4.99 2.02 3.65
N ILE A 53 4.04 1.07 3.65
CA ILE A 53 2.69 1.34 4.14
C ILE A 53 2.63 1.51 5.66
N VAL A 54 3.39 0.72 6.44
CA VAL A 54 3.43 0.89 7.90
C VAL A 54 3.99 2.27 8.27
N VAL A 55 5.07 2.71 7.61
CA VAL A 55 5.64 4.05 7.81
C VAL A 55 4.63 5.14 7.44
N TYR A 56 3.91 4.98 6.33
CA TYR A 56 2.86 5.92 5.91
C TYR A 56 1.75 6.03 6.98
N ILE A 57 1.17 4.90 7.40
CA ILE A 57 0.05 4.87 8.33
C ILE A 57 0.47 5.45 9.69
N ALA A 58 1.62 5.06 10.21
CA ALA A 58 2.14 5.58 11.47
C ALA A 58 2.28 7.10 11.44
N ALA A 59 2.84 7.67 10.37
CA ALA A 59 2.96 9.11 10.20
C ALA A 59 1.60 9.81 10.19
N MET A 60 0.59 9.23 9.51
CA MET A 60 -0.75 9.82 9.42
C MET A 60 -1.56 9.69 10.70
N TRP A 61 -1.36 8.63 11.49
CA TRP A 61 -1.95 8.53 12.82
C TRP A 61 -1.40 9.60 13.76
N ILE A 62 -0.07 9.75 13.83
CA ILE A 62 0.55 10.76 14.69
C ILE A 62 0.11 12.17 14.26
N ALA A 63 0.19 12.48 12.97
CA ALA A 63 -0.27 13.76 12.42
C ALA A 63 -1.75 14.02 12.71
N GLY A 64 -2.60 13.01 12.50
CA GLY A 64 -4.04 13.12 12.71
C GLY A 64 -4.43 13.35 14.17
N VAL A 65 -3.83 12.61 15.10
CA VAL A 65 -4.04 12.80 16.54
C VAL A 65 -3.57 14.18 16.97
N MET A 66 -2.36 14.55 16.57
CA MET A 66 -1.76 15.84 16.91
C MET A 66 -2.62 17.00 16.39
N GLN A 67 -3.06 16.95 15.13
CA GLN A 67 -3.98 17.95 14.56
C GLN A 67 -5.26 18.06 15.39
N GLY A 68 -5.93 16.93 15.67
CA GLY A 68 -7.16 16.92 16.46
C GLY A 68 -6.97 17.46 17.88
N LEU A 69 -5.83 17.17 18.53
CA LEU A 69 -5.50 17.71 19.84
C LEU A 69 -5.21 19.22 19.79
N MET A 70 -4.44 19.68 18.81
CA MET A 70 -4.12 21.11 18.66
C MET A 70 -5.37 21.94 18.32
N TRP A 71 -6.27 21.44 17.47
CA TRP A 71 -7.48 22.15 17.08
C TRP A 71 -8.50 22.30 18.21
N ARG A 72 -8.48 21.38 19.18
CA ARG A 72 -9.37 21.43 20.36
C ARG A 72 -8.68 21.92 21.63
N ALA A 73 -7.41 22.35 21.53
CA ALA A 73 -6.65 22.82 22.68
C ALA A 73 -7.15 24.20 23.11
N VAL A 74 -7.49 24.30 24.39
CA VAL A 74 -8.02 25.52 25.00
C VAL A 74 -7.22 25.78 26.28
N ASN A 75 -6.86 27.04 26.51
CA ASN A 75 -6.19 27.50 27.72
C ASN A 75 -7.17 27.53 28.91
N GLU A 76 -6.67 27.71 30.13
CA GLU A 76 -7.52 27.81 31.33
C GLU A 76 -8.53 28.98 31.27
N ASP A 77 -8.23 30.01 30.49
CA ASP A 77 -9.09 31.18 30.27
C ASP A 77 -10.14 31.00 29.15
N GLY A 78 -10.19 29.82 28.50
CA GLY A 78 -11.13 29.53 27.43
C GLY A 78 -10.69 29.96 26.03
N THR A 79 -9.52 30.58 25.88
CA THR A 79 -8.96 30.93 24.56
C THR A 79 -8.32 29.73 23.86
N LEU A 80 -8.29 29.73 22.52
CA LEU A 80 -7.62 28.66 21.75
C LEU A 80 -6.09 28.71 21.97
N THR A 81 -5.51 27.57 22.34
CA THR A 81 -4.06 27.46 22.62
C THR A 81 -3.21 27.61 21.36
N TYR A 82 -3.69 27.10 20.22
CA TYR A 82 -2.94 27.11 18.96
C TYR A 82 -3.75 27.76 17.85
N THR A 83 -3.05 28.53 17.01
CA THR A 83 -3.55 28.96 15.71
C THR A 83 -3.56 27.78 14.73
N PHE A 84 -4.40 27.88 13.71
CA PHE A 84 -4.45 26.85 12.67
C PHE A 84 -3.10 26.68 11.95
N ILE A 85 -2.36 27.76 11.71
CA ILE A 85 -1.05 27.74 11.04
C ILE A 85 -0.01 26.96 11.85
N GLU A 86 -0.04 27.02 13.19
CA GLU A 86 0.84 26.23 14.04
C GLU A 86 0.59 24.73 13.88
N SER A 87 -0.69 24.32 13.79
CA SER A 87 -1.03 22.92 13.52
C SER A 87 -0.52 22.43 12.16
N ILE A 88 -0.55 23.30 11.13
CA ILE A 88 0.01 22.98 9.81
C ILE A 88 1.53 22.81 9.89
N LYS A 89 2.23 23.76 10.52
CA LYS A 89 3.70 23.72 10.65
C LYS A 89 4.16 22.48 11.40
N ALA A 90 3.45 22.12 12.48
CA ALA A 90 3.73 20.90 13.23
C ALA A 90 3.55 19.62 12.39
N THR A 91 2.69 19.66 11.36
CA THR A 91 2.39 18.51 10.51
C THR A 91 3.49 18.22 9.46
N TYR A 92 4.31 19.21 9.07
CA TYR A 92 5.26 19.08 7.96
C TYR A 92 6.22 17.88 8.03
N PRO A 93 6.84 17.55 9.18
CA PRO A 93 7.70 16.37 9.26
C PRO A 93 6.98 15.07 8.85
N PHE A 94 5.70 14.95 9.20
CA PHE A 94 4.90 13.77 8.87
C PHE A 94 4.55 13.67 7.39
N TYR A 95 4.45 14.80 6.68
CA TYR A 95 4.28 14.78 5.22
C TYR A 95 5.52 14.27 4.50
N THR A 96 6.72 14.57 5.00
CA THR A 96 7.95 14.01 4.48
C THR A 96 8.02 12.50 4.73
N ILE A 97 7.70 12.05 5.95
CA ILE A 97 7.68 10.61 6.28
C ILE A 97 6.63 9.87 5.43
N ARG A 98 5.46 10.47 5.24
CA ARG A 98 4.40 9.96 4.35
C ARG A 98 4.92 9.78 2.92
N LEU A 99 5.60 10.79 2.39
CA LEU A 99 6.17 10.73 1.04
C LEU A 99 7.19 9.59 0.95
N LEU A 100 8.08 9.45 1.93
CA LEU A 100 9.07 8.36 1.97
C LEU A 100 8.40 6.98 2.01
N GLY A 101 7.37 6.80 2.86
CA GLY A 101 6.58 5.56 2.91
C GLY A 101 5.90 5.26 1.57
N GLY A 102 5.32 6.28 0.92
CA GLY A 102 4.70 6.16 -0.40
C GLY A 102 5.71 5.81 -1.50
N LEU A 103 6.91 6.40 -1.47
CA LEU A 103 7.99 6.10 -2.42
C LEU A 103 8.51 4.67 -2.26
N LEU A 104 8.62 4.17 -1.02
CA LEU A 104 8.92 2.76 -0.77
C LEU A 104 7.85 1.86 -1.39
N TYR A 105 6.57 2.13 -1.14
CA TYR A 105 5.48 1.35 -1.74
C TYR A 105 5.55 1.37 -3.28
N LEU A 106 5.75 2.55 -3.88
CA LEU A 106 5.92 2.70 -5.33
C LEU A 106 7.14 1.93 -5.86
N ALA A 107 8.27 1.95 -5.15
CA ALA A 107 9.43 1.14 -5.52
C ALA A 107 9.11 -0.36 -5.50
N GLY A 108 8.29 -0.82 -4.54
CA GLY A 108 7.73 -2.17 -4.52
C GLY A 108 6.91 -2.50 -5.77
N ILE A 109 6.05 -1.57 -6.22
CA ILE A 109 5.29 -1.71 -7.48
C ILE A 109 6.21 -1.80 -8.68
N CYS A 110 7.30 -1.02 -8.74
CA CYS A 110 8.29 -1.12 -9.81
C CYS A 110 8.97 -2.51 -9.84
N VAL A 111 9.32 -3.07 -8.67
CA VAL A 111 9.84 -4.43 -8.55
C VAL A 111 8.83 -5.47 -9.04
N MET A 112 7.55 -5.30 -8.68
CA MET A 112 6.46 -6.14 -9.20
C MET A 112 6.36 -6.05 -10.72
N GLY A 113 6.31 -4.85 -11.28
CA GLY A 113 6.20 -4.62 -12.72
C GLY A 113 7.33 -5.28 -13.50
N TYR A 114 8.56 -5.19 -13.00
CA TYR A 114 9.70 -5.90 -13.58
C TYR A 114 9.52 -7.43 -13.53
N ASN A 115 9.11 -7.98 -12.38
CA ASN A 115 8.92 -9.42 -12.23
C ASN A 115 7.79 -9.93 -13.15
N VAL A 116 6.68 -9.19 -13.24
CA VAL A 116 5.55 -9.44 -14.15
C VAL A 116 6.01 -9.45 -15.61
N TYR A 117 6.74 -8.42 -16.04
CA TYR A 117 7.29 -8.32 -17.39
C TYR A 117 8.18 -9.53 -17.73
N LYS A 118 9.05 -9.93 -16.82
CA LYS A 118 9.93 -11.09 -17.01
C LYS A 118 9.16 -12.41 -17.05
N THR A 119 8.11 -12.58 -16.24
CA THR A 119 7.23 -13.76 -16.27
C THR A 119 6.55 -13.88 -17.63
N VAL A 120 5.94 -12.80 -18.12
CA VAL A 120 5.22 -12.75 -19.41
C VAL A 120 6.17 -13.03 -20.56
N ARG A 121 7.34 -12.38 -20.60
CA ARG A 121 8.31 -12.54 -21.69
C ARG A 121 8.94 -13.94 -21.75
N ALA A 122 9.01 -14.64 -20.63
CA ALA A 122 9.55 -15.99 -20.55
C ALA A 122 8.49 -17.10 -20.74
N GLY A 123 7.21 -16.74 -20.79
CA GLY A 123 6.09 -17.66 -20.99
C GLY A 123 5.43 -17.48 -22.34
N LYS A 124 4.45 -18.35 -22.64
CA LYS A 124 3.51 -18.19 -23.75
C LYS A 124 2.11 -18.22 -23.17
N PRO A 125 1.19 -17.36 -23.61
CA PRO A 125 -0.21 -17.45 -23.18
C PRO A 125 -0.74 -18.87 -23.40
N VAL A 126 -1.45 -19.40 -22.41
CA VAL A 126 -2.08 -20.72 -22.48
C VAL A 126 -3.60 -20.53 -22.49
N ASP A 127 -4.25 -21.15 -23.46
CA ASP A 127 -5.70 -21.32 -23.47
C ASP A 127 -6.03 -22.57 -22.65
N ASP A 128 -6.20 -22.38 -21.35
CA ASP A 128 -6.62 -23.47 -20.46
C ASP A 128 -8.14 -23.68 -20.63
N PRO A 129 -8.61 -24.88 -20.99
CA PRO A 129 -10.03 -25.12 -21.17
C PRO A 129 -10.77 -24.89 -19.85
N VAL A 130 -11.86 -24.11 -19.89
CA VAL A 130 -12.72 -23.88 -18.73
C VAL A 130 -13.16 -25.25 -18.21
N PRO A 131 -12.86 -25.61 -16.94
CA PRO A 131 -13.28 -26.88 -16.39
C PRO A 131 -14.79 -27.02 -16.57
N ALA A 132 -15.23 -28.13 -17.18
CA ALA A 132 -16.65 -28.39 -17.33
C ALA A 132 -17.30 -28.32 -15.95
N ALA A 133 -18.35 -27.51 -15.82
CA ALA A 133 -19.11 -27.45 -14.57
C ALA A 133 -19.53 -28.88 -14.22
N LEU A 134 -19.20 -29.33 -13.00
CA LEU A 134 -19.69 -30.60 -12.49
C LEU A 134 -21.21 -30.55 -12.61
N ALA A 135 -21.77 -31.40 -13.48
CA ALA A 135 -23.21 -31.56 -13.57
C ALA A 135 -23.70 -31.96 -12.18
N HIS A 136 -24.36 -31.04 -11.49
CA HIS A 136 -24.99 -31.33 -10.21
C HIS A 136 -26.07 -32.40 -10.46
N ALA A 137 -25.88 -33.58 -9.86
CA ALA A 137 -26.85 -34.68 -9.85
C ALA A 137 -27.89 -34.48 -8.75
#